data_AF-A0A7W4JW22-F1
#
_entry.id   AF-A0A7W4JW22-F1
#
_cell.length_a   1.000
_cell.length_b   1.000
_cell.length_c   1.000
_cell.angle_alpha   90.00
_cell.angle_beta   90.00
_cell.angle_gamma   90.00
#
_symmetry.space_group_name_H-M   'P 1'
#
loop_
_entity.id
_entity.type
_entity.pdbx_description
1 polymer ?
#
loop_
_entity_poly.entity_id
_entity_poly.type
_entity_poly.pdbx_seq_one_letter_code
_entity_poly.pdbx_strand_id
1 'polypeptide(L)'
;MTWKLKRVRQCAKCPWKVSTDPHEIPHGYCETKHRELVGTIANEVGNLSTVYGRIPLRVMACHEHHPDGQEAHCVGWLMNQLGRGNNIALRLAVLDCVNVGNVVLEGAQHERFEDTLPKST
;
A
#
# COMPACT_ATOMS: atom_id res chain seq x y z
N MET A 1 -17.06 -10.35 -9.11
CA MET A 1 -17.31 -9.10 -9.88
C MET A 1 -15.96 -8.46 -10.12
N THR A 2 -15.65 -8.08 -11.35
CA THR A 2 -14.39 -7.39 -11.67
C THR A 2 -14.36 -6.00 -11.06
N TRP A 3 -13.18 -5.52 -10.68
CA TRP A 3 -12.99 -4.19 -10.09
C TRP A 3 -11.77 -3.46 -10.67
N LYS A 4 -11.63 -2.18 -10.35
CA LYS A 4 -10.54 -1.31 -10.84
C LYS A 4 -9.89 -0.54 -9.71
N LEU A 5 -8.56 -0.42 -9.77
CA LEU A 5 -7.83 0.58 -9.02
C LEU A 5 -8.24 1.98 -9.48
N LYS A 6 -8.57 2.85 -8.52
CA LYS A 6 -8.81 4.28 -8.77
C LYS A 6 -7.55 5.02 -9.19
N ARG A 7 -6.39 4.52 -8.77
CA ARG A 7 -5.07 5.06 -9.13
C ARG A 7 -4.15 3.93 -9.52
N VAL A 8 -3.52 4.08 -10.67
CA VAL A 8 -2.50 3.15 -11.17
C VAL A 8 -1.09 3.74 -11.08
N ARG A 9 -0.97 5.08 -10.96
CA ARG A 9 0.31 5.76 -10.77
C ARG A 9 0.55 6.02 -9.28
N GLN A 10 1.75 5.70 -8.82
CA GLN A 10 2.22 6.02 -7.47
C GLN A 10 2.23 7.53 -7.23
N CYS A 11 1.88 7.97 -6.01
CA CYS A 11 1.95 9.39 -5.66
C CYS A 11 3.39 9.89 -5.54
N ALA A 12 3.59 11.18 -5.84
CA ALA A 12 4.92 11.79 -5.91
C ALA A 12 5.65 11.80 -4.55
N LYS A 13 4.91 11.82 -3.44
CA LYS A 13 5.43 11.80 -2.06
C LYS A 13 5.11 10.47 -1.35
N CYS A 14 5.04 9.36 -2.08
CA CYS A 14 4.81 8.04 -1.47
C CYS A 14 6.00 7.62 -0.58
N PRO A 15 5.79 7.28 0.71
CA PRO A 15 6.87 6.82 1.59
C PRO A 15 7.53 5.51 1.17
N TRP A 16 6.90 4.75 0.27
CA TRP A 16 7.50 3.55 -0.30
C TRP A 16 8.62 3.87 -1.31
N LYS A 17 8.67 5.09 -1.85
CA LYS A 17 9.74 5.52 -2.74
C LYS A 17 10.96 5.94 -1.92
N VAL A 18 12.12 5.36 -2.22
CA VAL A 18 13.38 5.56 -1.47
C VAL A 18 13.81 7.04 -1.39
N SER A 19 13.46 7.82 -2.42
CA SER A 19 13.81 9.24 -2.49
C SER A 19 12.82 10.16 -1.76
N THR A 20 11.83 9.62 -1.03
CA THR A 20 10.83 10.41 -0.31
C THR A 20 11.16 10.48 1.17
N ASP A 21 11.25 11.69 1.72
CA ASP A 21 11.18 11.92 3.16
C ASP A 21 9.69 11.99 3.57
N PRO A 22 9.21 11.09 4.46
CA PRO A 22 7.83 11.12 4.93
C PRO A 22 7.41 12.45 5.58
N HIS A 23 8.34 13.23 6.14
CA HIS A 23 8.03 14.55 6.71
C HIS A 23 7.60 15.59 5.67
N GLU A 24 7.93 15.35 4.40
CA GLU A 24 7.51 16.22 3.29
C GLU A 24 6.11 15.86 2.73
N ILE A 25 5.43 14.87 3.30
CA ILE A 25 4.04 14.55 2.92
C ILE A 25 3.15 15.74 3.31
N PRO A 26 2.36 16.28 2.38
CA PRO A 26 1.50 17.43 2.65
C PRO A 26 0.39 17.08 3.66
N HIS A 27 -0.16 18.11 4.32
CA HIS A 27 -1.28 18.01 5.26
C HIS A 27 -1.01 17.32 6.60
N GLY A 28 0.26 17.29 7.03
CA GLY A 28 0.65 16.89 8.38
C GLY A 28 0.94 15.40 8.47
N TYR A 29 2.20 15.04 8.23
CA TYR A 29 2.72 13.72 8.53
C TYR A 29 2.64 13.42 10.04
N CYS A 30 2.21 12.22 10.40
CA CYS A 30 2.15 11.74 11.77
C CYS A 30 2.80 10.36 11.85
N GLU A 31 3.95 10.28 12.52
CA GLU A 31 4.72 9.04 12.62
C GLU A 31 3.96 7.92 13.34
N THR A 32 3.20 8.24 14.40
CA THR A 32 2.37 7.26 15.10
C THR A 32 1.37 6.59 14.16
N LYS A 33 0.65 7.39 13.36
CA LYS A 33 -0.28 6.87 12.35
C LYS A 33 0.43 6.07 11.27
N HIS A 34 1.64 6.48 10.87
CA HIS A 34 2.43 5.71 9.93
C HIS A 34 2.77 4.33 10.50
N ARG A 35 3.26 4.25 11.73
CA ARG A 35 3.61 2.99 12.40
C ARG A 35 2.41 2.03 12.49
N GLU A 36 1.21 2.54 12.72
CA GLU A 36 -0.03 1.74 12.76
C GLU A 36 -0.36 1.04 11.41
N LEU A 37 0.20 1.52 10.30
CA LEU A 37 0.03 0.88 8.98
C LEU A 37 0.66 -0.51 8.89
N VAL A 38 1.49 -0.91 9.86
CA VAL A 38 1.93 -2.30 10.01
C VAL A 38 0.75 -3.27 10.03
N GLY A 39 -0.42 -2.84 10.54
CA GLY A 39 -1.65 -3.64 10.54
C GLY A 39 -2.26 -3.90 9.16
N THR A 40 -1.68 -3.33 8.10
CA THR A 40 -2.04 -3.59 6.69
C THR A 40 -1.00 -4.43 5.95
N ILE A 41 0.11 -4.77 6.60
CA ILE A 41 1.15 -5.65 6.06
C ILE A 41 0.74 -7.10 6.30
N ALA A 42 1.05 -7.99 5.36
CA ALA A 42 0.78 -9.41 5.54
C ALA A 42 1.55 -9.99 6.72
N ASN A 43 0.90 -10.87 7.47
CA ASN A 43 1.55 -11.65 8.50
C ASN A 43 2.44 -12.77 7.90
N GLU A 44 3.11 -13.52 8.76
CA GLU A 44 4.07 -14.59 8.42
C GLU A 44 3.48 -15.72 7.55
N VAL A 45 2.16 -15.85 7.52
CA VAL A 45 1.44 -16.82 6.68
C VAL A 45 0.73 -16.17 5.48
N GLY A 46 1.00 -14.90 5.16
CA GLY A 46 0.44 -14.24 3.99
C GLY A 46 -1.06 -13.92 4.09
N ASN A 47 -1.57 -13.68 5.31
CA ASN A 47 -2.97 -13.36 5.61
C ASN A 47 -3.98 -14.46 5.21
N LEU A 48 -3.63 -15.75 5.35
CA LEU A 48 -4.53 -16.86 5.02
C LEU A 48 -5.89 -16.83 5.74
N SER A 49 -5.95 -16.31 6.96
CA SER A 49 -7.23 -16.13 7.68
C SER A 49 -8.24 -15.27 6.90
N THR A 50 -7.76 -14.32 6.09
CA THR A 50 -8.60 -13.51 5.19
C THR A 50 -9.13 -14.33 4.03
N VAL A 51 -8.32 -15.24 3.46
CA VAL A 51 -8.74 -16.15 2.38
C VAL A 51 -9.88 -17.04 2.84
N TYR A 52 -9.83 -17.53 4.08
CA TYR A 52 -10.89 -18.32 4.69
C TYR A 52 -12.07 -17.48 5.23
N GLY A 53 -12.11 -16.18 4.95
CA GLY A 53 -13.21 -15.29 5.36
C GLY A 53 -13.32 -15.07 6.88
N ARG A 54 -12.29 -15.38 7.66
CA ARG A 54 -12.31 -15.24 9.13
C ARG A 54 -12.08 -13.80 9.59
N ILE A 55 -11.32 -13.04 8.80
CA ILE A 55 -11.03 -11.62 9.04
C ILE A 55 -11.08 -10.86 7.70
N PRO A 56 -11.44 -9.56 7.69
CA PRO A 56 -11.43 -8.76 6.46
C PRO A 56 -10.00 -8.52 5.96
N LEU A 57 -9.85 -8.29 4.65
CA LEU A 57 -8.61 -7.80 4.07
C LEU A 57 -8.42 -6.34 4.48
N ARG A 58 -7.34 -6.06 5.23
CA ARG A 58 -6.94 -4.69 5.54
C ARG A 58 -6.10 -4.16 4.39
N VAL A 59 -6.46 -2.98 3.88
CA VAL A 59 -5.79 -2.33 2.76
C VAL A 59 -5.29 -0.95 3.19
N MET A 60 -4.13 -0.54 2.69
CA MET A 60 -3.61 0.80 2.93
C MET A 60 -4.21 1.80 1.94
N ALA A 61 -4.85 2.84 2.46
CA ALA A 61 -5.29 3.98 1.67
C ALA A 61 -4.10 4.90 1.30
N CYS A 62 -4.17 5.52 0.13
CA CYS A 62 -3.27 6.57 -0.31
C CYS A 62 -3.60 7.87 0.44
N HIS A 63 -2.57 8.62 0.85
CA HIS A 63 -2.77 9.94 1.46
C HIS A 63 -3.30 10.98 0.46
N GLU A 64 -2.99 10.79 -0.84
CA GLU A 64 -3.68 11.51 -1.90
C GLU A 64 -5.05 10.85 -2.11
N HIS A 65 -6.09 11.54 -1.66
CA HIS A 65 -7.48 11.19 -1.98
C HIS A 65 -7.68 11.20 -3.50
N HIS A 66 -8.55 10.33 -3.99
CA HIS A 66 -8.98 10.42 -5.39
C HIS A 66 -9.82 11.70 -5.57
N PRO A 67 -9.84 12.34 -6.76
CA PRO A 67 -10.57 13.60 -6.97
C PRO A 67 -12.06 13.58 -6.64
N ASP A 68 -12.68 12.40 -6.54
CA ASP A 68 -14.06 12.20 -6.09
C ASP A 68 -14.24 12.14 -4.57
N GLY A 69 -13.17 12.43 -3.81
CA GLY A 69 -13.16 12.42 -2.35
C GLY A 69 -13.09 11.02 -1.73
N GLN A 70 -13.01 9.96 -2.53
CA GLN A 70 -12.98 8.59 -2.02
C GLN A 70 -11.55 8.09 -1.79
N GLU A 71 -11.41 7.13 -0.88
CA GLU A 71 -10.14 6.44 -0.66
C GLU A 71 -9.70 5.67 -1.91
N ALA A 72 -8.40 5.75 -2.20
CA ALA A 72 -7.72 4.98 -3.22
C ALA A 72 -6.66 4.08 -2.57
N HIS A 73 -6.39 2.92 -3.17
CA HIS A 73 -5.30 2.05 -2.71
C HIS A 73 -3.95 2.76 -2.83
N CYS A 74 -3.11 2.65 -1.81
CA CYS A 74 -1.72 3.07 -1.89
C CYS A 74 -0.96 2.16 -2.86
N VAL A 75 -0.48 2.71 -3.98
CA VAL A 75 0.21 1.94 -5.03
C VAL A 75 1.54 1.35 -4.56
N GLY A 76 2.33 2.10 -3.78
CA GLY A 76 3.60 1.59 -3.24
C GLY A 76 3.39 0.38 -2.32
N TRP A 77 2.42 0.49 -1.40
CA TRP A 77 2.01 -0.62 -0.54
C TRP A 77 1.48 -1.79 -1.35
N LEU A 78 0.58 -1.54 -2.30
CA LEU A 78 -0.03 -2.57 -3.15
C LEU A 78 1.05 -3.42 -3.83
N MET A 79 2.03 -2.78 -4.47
CA MET A 79 3.07 -3.50 -5.18
C MET A 79 4.05 -4.22 -4.25
N ASN A 80 4.34 -3.66 -3.07
CA ASN A 80 5.12 -4.37 -2.06
C ASN A 80 4.39 -5.65 -1.60
N GLN A 81 3.11 -5.54 -1.27
CA GLN A 81 2.30 -6.64 -0.74
C GLN A 81 1.99 -7.72 -1.78
N LEU A 82 1.85 -7.33 -3.06
CA LEU A 82 1.79 -8.28 -4.17
C LEU A 82 3.15 -8.97 -4.42
N GLY A 83 4.25 -8.28 -4.18
CA GLY A 83 5.61 -8.79 -4.30
C GLY A 83 6.14 -9.43 -3.02
N ARG A 84 7.19 -8.80 -2.46
CA ARG A 84 7.98 -9.30 -1.31
C ARG A 84 7.16 -9.45 -0.02
N GLY A 85 6.14 -8.61 0.16
CA GLY A 85 5.24 -8.70 1.30
C GLY A 85 4.38 -9.97 1.32
N ASN A 86 4.29 -10.68 0.19
CA ASN A 86 3.64 -12.00 0.08
C ASN A 86 2.21 -12.07 0.67
N ASN A 87 1.40 -11.04 0.43
CA ASN A 87 0.01 -11.01 0.86
C ASN A 87 -0.83 -11.91 -0.07
N ILE A 88 -1.03 -13.17 0.32
CA ILE A 88 -1.74 -14.17 -0.49
C ILE A 88 -3.21 -13.78 -0.70
N ALA A 89 -3.86 -13.27 0.35
CA ALA A 89 -5.22 -12.78 0.24
C ALA A 89 -5.36 -11.66 -0.80
N LEU A 90 -4.42 -10.71 -0.81
CA LEU A 90 -4.38 -9.64 -1.80
C LEU A 90 -4.10 -10.17 -3.21
N ARG A 91 -3.17 -11.14 -3.36
CA ARG A 91 -2.85 -11.76 -4.65
C ARG A 91 -4.07 -12.42 -5.29
N LEU A 92 -4.90 -13.10 -4.50
CA LEU A 92 -6.16 -13.66 -4.97
C LEU A 92 -7.17 -12.56 -5.32
N ALA A 93 -7.29 -11.53 -4.48
CA ALA A 93 -8.22 -10.43 -4.71
C ALA A 93 -7.92 -9.63 -6.00
N VAL A 94 -6.65 -9.46 -6.36
CA VAL A 94 -6.27 -8.73 -7.57
C VAL A 94 -6.44 -9.53 -8.87
N LEU A 95 -6.74 -10.82 -8.81
CA LEU A 95 -7.08 -11.59 -10.03
C LEU A 95 -8.31 -11.00 -10.74
N ASP A 96 -9.25 -10.43 -9.97
CA ASP A 96 -10.43 -9.74 -10.49
C ASP A 96 -10.18 -8.25 -10.78
N CYS A 97 -8.95 -7.74 -10.59
CA CYS A 97 -8.59 -6.34 -10.80
C CYS A 97 -8.12 -6.09 -12.24
N VAL A 98 -8.98 -5.51 -13.07
CA VAL A 98 -8.76 -5.46 -14.52
C VAL A 98 -7.68 -4.48 -14.99
N ASN A 99 -7.19 -3.60 -14.11
CA ASN A 99 -6.17 -2.61 -14.44
C ASN A 99 -4.92 -2.68 -13.55
N VAL A 100 -4.69 -3.79 -12.83
CA VAL A 100 -3.49 -3.94 -12.00
C VAL A 100 -2.20 -3.95 -12.84
N GLY A 101 -2.26 -4.47 -14.07
CA GLY A 101 -1.14 -4.45 -15.03
C GLY A 101 -0.75 -3.05 -15.52
N ASN A 102 -1.59 -2.03 -15.28
CA ASN A 102 -1.31 -0.64 -15.66
C ASN A 102 -0.56 0.12 -14.55
N VAL A 103 -0.22 -0.54 -13.44
CA VAL A 103 0.45 0.11 -12.32
C VAL A 103 1.84 0.61 -12.72
N VAL A 104 2.12 1.86 -12.39
CA VAL A 104 3.41 2.52 -12.61
C VAL A 104 3.96 3.00 -11.28
N LEU A 105 5.10 2.40 -10.88
CA LEU A 105 5.92 2.85 -9.76
C LEU A 105 6.84 4.00 -10.19
N GLU A 106 7.17 4.88 -9.26
CA GLU A 106 8.06 6.00 -9.49
C GLU A 106 9.36 5.78 -8.71
N GLY A 107 10.47 5.56 -9.41
CA GLY A 107 11.79 5.38 -8.80
C GLY A 107 11.96 4.10 -7.99
N ALA A 108 13.10 3.99 -7.30
CA ALA A 108 13.42 2.85 -6.44
C ALA A 108 12.45 2.77 -5.25
N GLN A 109 12.03 1.55 -4.89
CA GLN A 109 11.11 1.30 -3.78
C GLN A 109 11.82 0.64 -2.60
N HIS A 110 11.36 0.95 -1.39
CA HIS A 110 11.73 0.22 -0.19
C HIS A 110 11.25 -1.23 -0.27
N GLU A 111 12.10 -2.15 0.20
CA GLU A 111 11.77 -3.58 0.22
C GLU A 111 10.90 -3.94 1.42
N ARG A 112 11.02 -3.19 2.51
CA ARG A 112 10.36 -3.46 3.79
C ARG A 112 9.56 -2.25 4.25
N PHE A 113 8.52 -2.51 5.03
CA PHE A 113 7.71 -1.46 5.64
C PHE A 113 8.51 -0.62 6.63
N GLU A 114 9.43 -1.23 7.40
CA GLU A 114 10.21 -0.47 8.38
C GLU A 114 11.08 0.60 7.74
N ASP A 115 11.50 0.39 6.49
CA ASP A 115 12.33 1.34 5.75
C ASP A 115 11.53 2.56 5.27
N THR A 116 10.18 2.50 5.28
CA THR A 116 9.34 3.65 4.95
C THR A 116 9.17 4.60 6.14
N LEU A 117 9.50 4.15 7.35
CA LEU A 117 9.42 4.97 8.55
C LEU A 117 10.60 5.98 8.59
N PRO A 118 10.41 7.16 9.19
CA PRO A 118 11.50 8.10 9.41
C PRO A 118 12.63 7.44 10.19
N LYS A 119 13.87 7.68 9.76
CA LYS A 119 15.03 7.25 10.52
C LYS A 119 15.11 8.10 11.78
N SER A 120 15.26 7.44 12.92
CA SER A 120 15.57 8.13 14.17
C SER A 120 16.87 8.92 13.99
N THR A 121 16.82 10.22 14.23
CA THR A 121 17.99 11.10 14.35
C THR A 121 18.87 10.68 15.51
#